data_AF-B4JCA1-F1
#
_entry.id   AF-B4JCA1-F1
#
_cell.length_a   1.000
_cell.length_b   1.000
_cell.length_c   1.000
_cell.angle_alpha   90.00
_cell.angle_beta   90.00
_cell.angle_gamma   90.00
#
_symmetry.space_group_name_H-M   'P 1'
#
loop_
_entity.id
_entity.type
_entity.pdbx_description
1 polymer ?
#
loop_
_entity_poly.entity_id
_entity_poly.type
_entity_poly.pdbx_seq_one_letter_code
_entity_poly.pdbx_strand_id
1 'polypeptide(L)'
;MKIIILQLLLSHITLGLAELFEDVNENDIGNPYYHNFGSKLTICPEHANCLDGKFNFLCAKDPTKVSMNCKRYVPIAMDRRSRSKMVHMHNGLRNKLAYDMRLSKMNMIYWNTRLQLMAEQYLNLCRPYRDTCLIVGYGGFQVGQNSLYVPRRHEVLNEWQGRTVRQWYLELGSTIFNAQQLTEEQLKGKMGNLTQLILPRLEFVGCGAAIMFDGFFIVCYYYPPVNSSLKSELTFLKGSETCVCPMNRLMCSRHFNSLCGIDIESGNAIRIELNAAKFLLLYLVSFSLQ
;
A
#
# COMPACT_ATOMS: atom_id res chain seq x y z
N MET A 1 9.95 -35.52 37.55
CA MET A 1 9.68 -34.06 37.57
C MET A 1 10.18 -33.30 36.34
N LYS A 2 11.35 -33.63 35.74
CA LYS A 2 11.88 -32.94 34.54
C LYS A 2 11.08 -33.14 33.24
N ILE A 3 10.32 -34.24 33.12
CA ILE A 3 9.56 -34.58 31.89
C ILE A 3 8.22 -33.80 31.80
N ILE A 4 7.61 -33.47 32.94
CA ILE A 4 6.33 -32.75 32.99
C ILE A 4 6.50 -31.26 32.59
N ILE A 5 7.65 -30.67 32.91
CA ILE A 5 7.98 -29.28 32.55
C ILE A 5 8.19 -29.13 31.03
N LEU A 6 8.74 -30.14 30.36
CA LEU A 6 8.95 -30.12 28.91
C LEU A 6 7.62 -30.21 28.15
N GLN A 7 6.64 -30.98 28.65
CA GLN A 7 5.31 -31.05 28.04
C GLN A 7 4.49 -29.76 28.21
N LEU A 8 4.61 -29.08 29.36
CA LEU A 8 3.94 -27.78 29.58
C LEU A 8 4.55 -26.66 28.71
N LEU A 9 5.87 -26.69 28.49
CA LEU A 9 6.54 -25.76 27.57
C LEU A 9 6.15 -26.03 26.10
N LEU A 10 6.03 -27.29 25.69
CA LEU A 10 5.56 -27.64 24.34
C LEU A 10 4.09 -27.26 24.13
N SER A 11 3.21 -27.40 25.12
CA SER A 11 1.80 -26.98 25.00
C SER A 11 1.62 -25.46 24.89
N HIS A 12 2.53 -24.67 25.46
CA HIS A 12 2.50 -23.20 25.31
C HIS A 12 3.17 -22.70 24.02
N ILE A 13 4.09 -23.47 23.43
CA ILE A 13 4.66 -23.15 22.13
C ILE A 13 3.67 -23.45 20.99
N THR A 14 2.83 -24.49 21.15
CA THR A 14 1.79 -24.81 20.15
C THR A 14 0.55 -23.91 20.23
N LEU A 15 0.30 -23.23 21.35
CA LEU A 15 -0.84 -22.32 21.49
C LEU A 15 -0.53 -20.87 21.10
N GLY A 16 0.73 -20.53 20.81
CA GLY A 16 1.17 -19.15 20.53
C GLY A 16 1.31 -18.78 19.04
N LEU A 17 1.02 -19.69 18.12
CA LEU A 17 1.23 -19.50 16.67
C LEU A 17 -0.06 -19.45 15.84
N ALA A 18 -1.23 -19.63 16.47
CA ALA A 18 -2.51 -19.71 15.77
C ALA A 18 -3.39 -18.45 15.85
N GLU A 19 -3.01 -17.40 16.59
CA GLU A 19 -3.66 -16.09 16.50
C GLU A 19 -2.99 -15.24 15.41
N LEU A 20 -3.05 -15.73 14.17
CA LEU A 20 -2.70 -14.98 12.98
C LEU A 20 -3.99 -14.40 12.38
N PHE A 21 -4.17 -13.11 12.61
CA PHE A 21 -5.01 -12.19 11.83
C PHE A 21 -6.54 -12.26 12.02
N GLU A 22 -7.10 -11.17 12.53
CA GLU A 22 -8.32 -10.64 11.93
C GLU A 22 -7.93 -10.02 10.58
N ASP A 23 -7.86 -10.86 9.53
CA ASP A 23 -8.08 -10.37 8.18
C ASP A 23 -9.43 -9.64 8.22
N VAL A 24 -9.46 -8.38 7.77
CA VAL A 24 -10.71 -7.61 7.62
C VAL A 24 -11.75 -8.53 7.01
N ASN A 25 -12.86 -8.74 7.72
CA ASN A 25 -13.88 -9.70 7.34
C ASN A 25 -14.35 -9.38 5.91
N GLU A 26 -13.84 -10.14 4.93
CA GLU A 26 -14.06 -9.91 3.50
C GLU A 26 -15.56 -9.97 3.12
N ASN A 27 -16.40 -10.43 4.04
CA ASN A 27 -17.85 -10.53 3.93
C ASN A 27 -18.63 -9.28 4.36
N ASP A 28 -17.96 -8.20 4.78
CA ASP A 28 -18.63 -6.94 5.10
C ASP A 28 -18.99 -6.17 3.82
N ILE A 29 -20.03 -6.68 3.14
CA ILE A 29 -20.65 -6.10 1.94
C ILE A 29 -21.30 -4.78 2.36
N GLY A 30 -20.51 -3.71 2.35
CA GLY A 30 -20.93 -2.39 2.82
C GLY A 30 -19.83 -1.58 3.48
N ASN A 31 -18.70 -2.21 3.81
CA ASN A 31 -17.55 -1.50 4.35
C ASN A 31 -16.92 -0.59 3.28
N PRO A 32 -17.02 0.74 3.39
CA PRO A 32 -16.43 1.61 2.39
C PRO A 32 -14.89 1.52 2.44
N TYR A 33 -14.29 1.02 3.52
CA TYR A 33 -12.85 0.88 3.72
C TYR A 33 -12.29 -0.43 3.15
N TYR A 34 -13.09 -1.19 2.40
CA TYR A 34 -12.67 -2.36 1.67
C TYR A 34 -13.30 -2.38 0.28
N HIS A 35 -12.54 -2.81 -0.72
CA HIS A 35 -13.06 -3.04 -2.07
C HIS A 35 -12.69 -4.44 -2.51
N ASN A 36 -13.73 -5.22 -2.82
CA ASN A 36 -13.57 -6.59 -3.27
C ASN A 36 -13.37 -6.63 -4.79
N PHE A 37 -12.11 -6.76 -5.21
CA PHE A 37 -11.79 -6.96 -6.63
C PHE A 37 -12.04 -8.40 -7.09
N GLY A 38 -12.18 -9.38 -6.21
CA GLY A 38 -12.32 -10.77 -6.63
C GLY A 38 -12.09 -11.76 -5.51
N SER A 39 -12.11 -13.04 -5.87
CA SER A 39 -12.00 -14.11 -4.88
C SER A 39 -10.61 -14.18 -4.26
N LYS A 40 -10.48 -14.91 -3.14
CA LYS A 40 -9.18 -15.27 -2.57
C LYS A 40 -8.28 -16.02 -3.56
N LEU A 41 -8.89 -16.73 -4.51
CA LEU A 41 -8.21 -17.62 -5.43
C LEU A 41 -7.71 -16.91 -6.70
N THR A 42 -8.40 -15.86 -7.15
CA THR A 42 -7.96 -15.12 -8.35
C THR A 42 -8.51 -13.70 -8.42
N ILE A 43 -7.67 -12.83 -8.99
CA ILE A 43 -7.97 -11.45 -9.38
C ILE A 43 -7.98 -11.27 -10.90
N CYS A 44 -8.01 -12.37 -11.65
CA CYS A 44 -8.16 -12.37 -13.09
C CYS A 44 -9.52 -11.75 -13.49
N PRO A 45 -9.56 -10.81 -14.46
CA PRO A 45 -10.81 -10.34 -15.02
C PRO A 45 -11.53 -11.38 -15.85
N GLU A 46 -12.87 -11.29 -15.90
CA GLU A 46 -13.73 -12.26 -16.58
C GLU A 46 -13.36 -12.47 -18.05
N HIS A 47 -12.97 -11.40 -18.74
CA HIS A 47 -12.69 -11.46 -20.19
C HIS A 47 -11.22 -11.74 -20.51
N ALA A 48 -10.38 -11.99 -19.49
CA ALA A 48 -8.94 -12.31 -19.53
C ALA A 48 -8.06 -11.43 -20.44
N ASN A 49 -8.61 -10.38 -21.05
CA ASN A 49 -7.99 -9.54 -22.05
C ASN A 49 -8.01 -8.10 -21.58
N CYS A 50 -6.92 -7.40 -21.84
CA CYS A 50 -6.74 -5.98 -21.59
C CYS A 50 -7.46 -5.15 -22.65
N LEU A 51 -7.55 -3.83 -22.44
CA LEU A 51 -8.16 -2.92 -23.43
C LEU A 51 -7.43 -2.89 -24.78
N ASP A 52 -6.15 -3.25 -24.80
CA ASP A 52 -5.34 -3.37 -26.02
C ASP A 52 -5.40 -4.77 -26.66
N GLY A 53 -6.30 -5.65 -26.18
CA GLY A 53 -6.50 -7.01 -26.68
C GLY A 53 -5.43 -8.01 -26.23
N LYS A 54 -4.43 -7.61 -25.45
CA LYS A 54 -3.44 -8.54 -24.90
C LYS A 54 -4.04 -9.38 -23.78
N PHE A 55 -3.48 -10.56 -23.58
CA PHE A 55 -3.83 -11.42 -22.46
C PHE A 55 -3.39 -10.80 -21.13
N ASN A 56 -4.28 -10.77 -20.15
CA ASN A 56 -4.02 -10.26 -18.81
C ASN A 56 -3.14 -11.23 -18.04
N PHE A 57 -1.99 -10.75 -17.54
CA PHE A 57 -1.04 -11.57 -16.79
C PHE A 57 -1.62 -12.20 -15.52
N LEU A 58 -2.63 -11.58 -14.91
CA LEU A 58 -3.36 -12.12 -13.75
C LEU A 58 -4.10 -13.43 -14.07
N CYS A 59 -4.38 -13.67 -15.34
CA CYS A 59 -5.10 -14.85 -15.82
C CYS A 59 -4.16 -15.97 -16.29
N ALA A 60 -2.84 -15.78 -16.20
CA ALA A 60 -1.88 -16.81 -16.60
C ALA A 60 -2.12 -18.11 -15.82
N LYS A 61 -1.83 -19.26 -16.45
CA LYS A 61 -1.95 -20.58 -15.82
C LYS A 61 -1.16 -20.67 -14.50
N ASP A 62 -0.04 -19.98 -14.43
CA ASP A 62 0.75 -19.80 -13.23
C ASP A 62 1.23 -18.33 -13.14
N PRO A 63 0.44 -17.44 -12.51
CA PRO A 63 0.77 -16.02 -12.41
C PRO A 63 1.85 -15.73 -11.36
N THR A 64 2.21 -16.75 -10.56
CA THR A 64 3.30 -16.67 -9.58
C THR A 64 4.65 -17.05 -10.19
N LYS A 65 4.65 -17.66 -11.38
CA LYS A 65 5.87 -18.05 -12.08
C LYS A 65 6.67 -16.82 -12.51
N VAL A 66 7.86 -16.72 -11.94
CA VAL A 66 8.87 -15.75 -12.33
C VAL A 66 9.33 -16.02 -13.78
N SER A 67 9.33 -14.99 -14.61
CA SER A 67 9.79 -15.04 -15.99
C SER A 67 11.25 -15.48 -16.09
N MET A 68 11.59 -16.28 -17.10
CA MET A 68 12.99 -16.74 -17.28
C MET A 68 13.96 -15.60 -17.61
N ASN A 69 13.45 -14.45 -18.04
CA ASN A 69 14.25 -13.25 -18.33
C ASN A 69 14.62 -12.45 -17.07
N CYS A 70 14.12 -12.86 -15.90
CA CYS A 70 14.37 -12.24 -14.62
C CYS A 70 15.82 -12.50 -14.15
N LYS A 71 16.72 -11.54 -14.39
CA LYS A 71 18.05 -11.57 -13.78
C LYS A 71 17.98 -11.11 -12.32
N ARG A 72 18.57 -11.89 -11.41
CA ARG A 72 18.77 -11.53 -9.98
C ARG A 72 17.47 -11.17 -9.24
N TYR A 73 16.38 -11.84 -9.58
CA TYR A 73 15.08 -11.60 -8.97
C TYR A 73 15.05 -12.08 -7.52
N VAL A 74 14.77 -11.15 -6.61
CA VAL A 74 14.54 -11.43 -5.19
C VAL A 74 13.32 -10.61 -4.77
N PRO A 75 12.15 -11.23 -4.56
CA PRO A 75 10.97 -10.51 -4.10
C PRO A 75 11.21 -9.99 -2.68
N ILE A 76 10.71 -8.78 -2.39
CA ILE A 76 10.69 -8.21 -1.05
C ILE A 76 9.29 -8.41 -0.48
N ALA A 77 9.21 -9.18 0.60
CA ALA A 77 7.94 -9.46 1.25
C ALA A 77 7.29 -8.18 1.81
N MET A 78 6.02 -7.98 1.47
CA MET A 78 5.21 -6.87 1.98
C MET A 78 4.57 -7.23 3.34
N ASP A 79 5.41 -7.23 4.37
CA ASP A 79 4.97 -7.46 5.74
C ASP A 79 4.03 -6.35 6.27
N ARG A 80 3.42 -6.58 7.44
CA ARG A 80 2.49 -5.60 8.05
C ARG A 80 3.13 -4.22 8.23
N ARG A 81 4.41 -4.19 8.62
CA ARG A 81 5.16 -2.94 8.84
C ARG A 81 5.33 -2.17 7.54
N SER A 82 5.70 -2.84 6.45
CA SER A 82 5.89 -2.25 5.13
C SER A 82 4.57 -1.72 4.56
N ARG A 83 3.50 -2.51 4.67
CA ARG A 83 2.15 -2.08 4.27
C ARG A 83 1.70 -0.84 5.03
N SER A 84 1.83 -0.86 6.36
CA SER A 84 1.50 0.27 7.21
C SER A 84 2.32 1.51 6.86
N LYS A 85 3.65 1.38 6.71
CA LYS A 85 4.53 2.50 6.31
C LYS A 85 4.14 3.07 4.95
N MET A 86 3.85 2.23 3.95
CA MET A 86 3.41 2.71 2.64
C MET A 86 2.15 3.56 2.79
N VAL A 87 1.11 3.04 3.45
CA VAL A 87 -0.15 3.78 3.62
C VAL A 87 0.04 5.07 4.43
N HIS A 88 0.79 5.03 5.53
CA HIS A 88 1.07 6.23 6.34
C HIS A 88 1.83 7.30 5.55
N MET A 89 2.79 6.90 4.71
CA MET A 89 3.55 7.87 3.89
C MET A 89 2.66 8.51 2.82
N HIS A 90 1.75 7.73 2.20
CA HIS A 90 0.75 8.29 1.28
C HIS A 90 -0.19 9.27 1.99
N ASN A 91 -0.77 8.85 3.12
CA ASN A 91 -1.73 9.67 3.87
C ASN A 91 -1.08 10.90 4.49
N GLY A 92 0.15 10.79 5.00
CA GLY A 92 0.90 11.94 5.52
C GLY A 92 1.15 13.01 4.46
N LEU A 93 1.55 12.60 3.25
CA LEU A 93 1.71 13.50 2.11
C LEU A 93 0.37 14.13 1.71
N ARG A 94 -0.68 13.31 1.53
CA ARG A 94 -2.01 13.79 1.13
C ARG A 94 -2.57 14.77 2.16
N ASN A 95 -2.39 14.49 3.45
CA ASN A 95 -2.80 15.36 4.54
C ASN A 95 -2.07 16.70 4.48
N LYS A 96 -0.74 16.68 4.33
CA LYS A 96 0.05 17.90 4.19
C LYS A 96 -0.43 18.74 3.01
N LEU A 97 -0.63 18.12 1.86
CA LEU A 97 -1.10 18.82 0.67
C LEU A 97 -2.50 19.42 0.87
N ALA A 98 -3.43 18.63 1.43
CA ALA A 98 -4.78 19.09 1.70
C ALA A 98 -4.80 20.25 2.70
N TYR A 99 -3.95 20.21 3.72
CA TYR A 99 -3.78 21.31 4.66
C TYR A 99 -3.21 22.57 3.98
N ASP A 100 -2.05 22.46 3.34
CA ASP A 100 -1.31 23.59 2.75
C ASP A 100 -2.14 24.30 1.67
N MET A 101 -2.88 23.54 0.87
CA MET A 101 -3.70 24.06 -0.24
C MET A 101 -5.16 24.28 0.12
N ARG A 102 -5.57 24.01 1.37
CA ARG A 102 -6.96 24.03 1.82
C ARG A 102 -7.89 23.18 0.95
N LEU A 103 -7.49 21.96 0.61
CA LEU A 103 -8.31 21.03 -0.16
C LEU A 103 -9.39 20.40 0.73
N SER A 104 -10.58 20.25 0.18
CA SER A 104 -11.68 19.49 0.78
C SER A 104 -11.84 18.14 0.06
N LYS A 105 -12.56 17.21 0.71
CA LYS A 105 -12.93 15.90 0.17
C LYS A 105 -11.75 15.01 -0.25
N MET A 106 -10.59 15.19 0.39
CA MET A 106 -9.42 14.35 0.19
C MET A 106 -9.59 13.06 1.00
N ASN A 107 -9.75 11.92 0.34
CA ASN A 107 -9.87 10.65 1.03
C ASN A 107 -8.53 10.22 1.65
N MET A 108 -8.63 9.64 2.83
CA MET A 108 -7.59 8.75 3.34
C MET A 108 -7.61 7.45 2.54
N ILE A 109 -6.43 6.92 2.24
CA ILE A 109 -6.31 5.67 1.47
C ILE A 109 -5.98 4.49 2.37
N TYR A 110 -6.36 3.29 1.94
CA TYR A 110 -6.19 2.04 2.66
C TYR A 110 -5.41 1.02 1.85
N TRP A 111 -4.77 0.08 2.53
CA TRP A 111 -4.09 -1.02 1.86
C TRP A 111 -5.11 -2.00 1.29
N ASN A 112 -4.91 -2.43 0.05
CA ASN A 112 -5.70 -3.49 -0.56
C ASN A 112 -4.81 -4.66 -1.00
N THR A 113 -5.09 -5.84 -0.46
CA THR A 113 -4.31 -7.06 -0.70
C THR A 113 -4.46 -7.60 -2.12
N ARG A 114 -5.57 -7.32 -2.81
CA ARG A 114 -5.75 -7.70 -4.23
C ARG A 114 -4.90 -6.82 -5.15
N LEU A 115 -4.82 -5.52 -4.87
CA LEU A 115 -3.90 -4.62 -5.59
C LEU A 115 -2.42 -4.97 -5.30
N GLN A 116 -2.10 -5.40 -4.07
CA GLN A 116 -0.78 -5.94 -3.74
C GLN A 116 -0.47 -7.19 -4.56
N LEU A 117 -1.40 -8.15 -4.62
CA LEU A 117 -1.22 -9.37 -5.40
C LEU A 117 -0.98 -9.06 -6.88
N MET A 118 -1.72 -8.09 -7.44
CA MET A 118 -1.49 -7.59 -8.80
C MET A 118 -0.06 -7.04 -8.96
N ALA A 119 0.41 -6.25 -7.99
CA ALA A 119 1.75 -5.69 -7.96
C ALA A 119 2.84 -6.77 -7.92
N GLU A 120 2.70 -7.77 -7.05
CA GLU A 120 3.65 -8.88 -6.91
C GLU A 120 3.69 -9.76 -8.17
N GLN A 121 2.53 -10.06 -8.76
CA GLN A 121 2.45 -10.81 -10.02
C GLN A 121 3.04 -10.03 -11.20
N TYR A 122 2.88 -8.70 -11.23
CA TYR A 122 3.51 -7.86 -12.24
C TYR A 122 5.04 -7.94 -12.18
N LEU A 123 5.61 -7.96 -10.97
CA LEU A 123 7.07 -8.09 -10.78
C LEU A 123 7.61 -9.42 -11.33
N ASN A 124 6.83 -10.50 -11.27
CA ASN A 124 7.21 -11.79 -11.85
C ASN A 124 7.40 -11.73 -13.37
N LEU A 125 6.79 -10.76 -14.07
CA LEU A 125 6.97 -10.59 -15.51
C LEU A 125 8.37 -10.09 -15.88
N CYS A 126 9.06 -9.47 -14.92
CA CYS A 126 10.32 -8.79 -15.09
C CYS A 126 10.36 -7.81 -16.24
N ARG A 127 9.49 -6.80 -16.16
CA ARG A 127 9.40 -5.70 -17.11
C ARG A 127 9.42 -4.39 -16.32
N PRO A 128 10.49 -3.58 -16.39
CA PRO A 128 10.57 -2.31 -15.67
C PRO A 128 9.84 -1.19 -16.43
N TYR A 129 8.80 -1.55 -17.18
CA TYR A 129 8.01 -0.64 -17.99
C TYR A 129 6.65 -0.43 -17.33
N ARG A 130 5.86 0.49 -17.88
CA ARG A 130 4.47 0.64 -17.44
C ARG A 130 3.66 -0.59 -17.85
N ASP A 131 2.78 -1.03 -16.97
CA ASP A 131 1.82 -2.07 -17.30
C ASP A 131 0.83 -1.58 -18.36
N THR A 132 0.63 -2.38 -19.40
CA THR A 132 -0.36 -2.12 -20.44
C THR A 132 -1.75 -2.65 -20.07
N CYS A 133 -1.85 -3.47 -19.02
CA CYS A 133 -3.05 -4.17 -18.60
C CYS A 133 -3.56 -3.68 -17.23
N LEU A 134 -4.04 -2.45 -17.18
CA LEU A 134 -4.48 -1.79 -15.95
C LEU A 134 -5.91 -2.16 -15.54
N ILE A 135 -6.25 -3.45 -15.60
CA ILE A 135 -7.55 -3.99 -15.19
C ILE A 135 -7.37 -5.15 -14.21
N VAL A 136 -8.22 -5.21 -13.19
CA VAL A 136 -8.18 -6.23 -12.14
C VAL A 136 -9.58 -6.68 -11.77
N GLY A 137 -9.69 -7.95 -11.39
CA GLY A 137 -10.89 -8.48 -10.76
C GLY A 137 -12.00 -8.82 -11.72
N TYR A 138 -12.98 -9.61 -11.26
CA TYR A 138 -14.07 -10.13 -12.11
C TYR A 138 -14.79 -9.03 -12.90
N GLY A 139 -15.06 -7.89 -12.25
CA GLY A 139 -15.72 -6.74 -12.87
C GLY A 139 -14.85 -5.92 -13.83
N GLY A 140 -13.60 -6.31 -14.08
CA GLY A 140 -12.69 -5.60 -14.98
C GLY A 140 -12.37 -4.18 -14.52
N PHE A 141 -12.18 -3.99 -13.21
CA PHE A 141 -11.98 -2.68 -12.62
C PHE A 141 -10.67 -2.06 -13.12
N GLN A 142 -10.77 -0.85 -13.68
CA GLN A 142 -9.59 -0.09 -14.06
C GLN A 142 -8.81 0.36 -12.81
N VAL A 143 -7.49 0.35 -12.89
CA VAL A 143 -6.58 0.76 -11.80
C VAL A 143 -5.49 1.70 -12.30
N GLY A 144 -4.98 2.53 -11.40
CA GLY A 144 -3.80 3.36 -11.63
C GLY A 144 -2.53 2.56 -11.36
N GLN A 145 -1.38 3.03 -11.86
CA GLN A 145 -0.09 2.46 -11.55
C GLN A 145 0.95 3.57 -11.36
N ASN A 146 1.71 3.47 -10.28
CA ASN A 146 2.99 4.17 -10.15
C ASN A 146 4.10 3.13 -10.02
N SER A 147 5.26 3.42 -10.59
CA SER A 147 6.43 2.57 -10.42
C SER A 147 7.70 3.39 -10.23
N LEU A 148 8.70 2.76 -9.63
CA LEU A 148 10.00 3.37 -9.40
C LEU A 148 11.08 2.29 -9.53
N TYR A 149 12.03 2.50 -10.44
CA TYR A 149 13.25 1.69 -10.51
C TYR A 149 14.42 2.50 -9.98
N VAL A 150 15.14 1.94 -9.01
CA VAL A 150 16.33 2.54 -8.42
C VAL A 150 17.53 1.65 -8.73
N PRO A 151 18.49 2.10 -9.55
CA PRO A 151 19.74 1.36 -9.76
C PRO A 151 20.45 1.09 -8.44
N ARG A 152 21.13 -0.05 -8.34
CA ARG A 152 21.75 -0.53 -7.09
C ARG A 152 22.70 0.51 -6.50
N ARG A 153 22.28 1.09 -5.37
CA ARG A 153 23.09 1.82 -4.39
C ARG A 153 22.84 1.18 -3.03
N HIS A 154 23.89 0.96 -2.25
CA HIS A 154 23.87 0.14 -1.02
C HIS A 154 22.87 0.61 0.07
N GLU A 155 22.30 1.81 -0.05
CA GLU A 155 21.52 2.48 0.99
C GLU A 155 19.98 2.44 0.80
N VAL A 156 19.47 1.90 -0.32
CA VAL A 156 18.06 2.09 -0.73
C VAL A 156 17.07 1.19 0.01
N LEU A 157 17.51 0.07 0.61
CA LEU A 157 16.60 -0.89 1.25
C LEU A 157 16.01 -0.38 2.58
N ASN A 158 16.70 0.53 3.26
CA ASN A 158 16.20 1.09 4.51
C ASN A 158 15.19 2.22 4.23
N GLU A 159 13.99 2.09 4.78
CA GLU A 159 12.90 3.07 4.62
C GLU A 159 12.50 3.32 3.16
N TRP A 160 12.63 2.29 2.32
CA TRP A 160 12.30 2.39 0.90
C TRP A 160 10.86 2.85 0.65
N GLN A 161 9.93 2.53 1.56
CA GLN A 161 8.53 2.90 1.48
C GLN A 161 8.36 4.42 1.40
N GLY A 162 8.92 5.14 2.38
CA GLY A 162 8.85 6.60 2.43
C GLY A 162 9.65 7.27 1.31
N ARG A 163 10.82 6.71 0.95
CA ARG A 163 11.63 7.22 -0.16
C ARG A 163 10.92 7.12 -1.50
N THR A 164 10.19 6.02 -1.74
CA THR A 164 9.43 5.79 -2.97
C THR A 164 8.30 6.82 -3.11
N VAL A 165 7.47 6.97 -2.07
CA VAL A 165 6.37 7.96 -2.07
C VAL A 165 6.91 9.38 -2.24
N ARG A 166 8.00 9.72 -1.55
CA ARG A 166 8.67 11.02 -1.70
C ARG A 166 9.19 11.25 -3.12
N GLN A 167 9.73 10.23 -3.79
CA GLN A 167 10.23 10.37 -5.15
C GLN A 167 9.10 10.72 -6.13
N TRP A 168 7.96 10.04 -6.01
CA TRP A 168 6.77 10.36 -6.81
C TRP A 168 6.19 11.74 -6.48
N TYR A 169 6.26 12.16 -5.21
CA TYR A 169 5.84 13.51 -4.82
C TYR A 169 6.67 14.61 -5.48
N LEU A 170 7.98 14.39 -5.57
CA LEU A 170 8.95 15.37 -6.03
C LEU A 170 9.09 15.41 -7.57
N GLU A 171 8.20 14.77 -8.33
CA GLU A 171 8.19 14.85 -9.81
C GLU A 171 8.20 16.29 -10.33
N LEU A 172 7.69 17.24 -9.55
CA LEU A 172 7.59 18.65 -9.91
C LEU A 172 8.54 19.57 -9.13
N GLY A 173 9.45 18.99 -8.35
CA GLY A 173 10.26 19.73 -7.39
C GLY A 173 9.45 20.23 -6.19
N SER A 174 10.13 20.89 -5.26
CA SER A 174 9.54 21.37 -3.99
C SER A 174 8.74 22.68 -4.10
N THR A 175 8.39 23.10 -5.32
CA THR A 175 8.01 24.50 -5.63
C THR A 175 6.59 24.67 -6.14
N ILE A 176 5.68 23.71 -5.90
CA ILE A 176 4.27 23.91 -6.23
C ILE A 176 3.56 24.61 -5.09
N PHE A 177 3.05 25.80 -5.39
CA PHE A 177 2.42 26.67 -4.40
C PHE A 177 0.91 26.86 -4.62
N ASN A 178 0.33 26.38 -5.72
CA ASN A 178 -1.13 26.43 -5.94
C ASN A 178 -1.67 25.40 -6.96
N ALA A 179 -3.00 25.27 -7.02
CA ALA A 179 -3.72 24.29 -7.84
C ALA A 179 -3.68 24.56 -9.35
N GLN A 180 -3.50 25.83 -9.74
CA GLN A 180 -3.37 26.20 -11.14
C GLN A 180 -2.05 25.64 -11.70
N GLN A 181 -0.95 25.81 -10.97
CA GLN A 181 0.36 25.24 -11.34
C GLN A 181 0.32 23.71 -11.46
N LEU A 182 -0.36 23.02 -10.53
CA LEU A 182 -0.58 21.57 -10.65
C LEU A 182 -1.29 21.20 -11.94
N THR A 183 -2.34 21.94 -12.30
CA THR A 183 -3.10 21.64 -13.52
C THR A 183 -2.26 21.86 -14.77
N GLU A 184 -1.53 22.97 -14.83
CA GLU A 184 -0.67 23.32 -15.96
C GLU A 184 0.44 22.29 -16.17
N GLU A 185 1.06 21.83 -15.10
CA GLU A 185 2.09 20.79 -15.16
C GLU A 185 1.51 19.40 -15.50
N GLN A 186 0.26 19.12 -15.11
CA GLN A 186 -0.44 17.88 -15.52
C GLN A 186 -0.59 17.84 -17.04
N LEU A 187 -1.03 18.95 -17.64
CA LEU A 187 -1.22 19.08 -19.08
C LEU A 187 0.08 18.93 -19.87
N LYS A 188 1.23 19.23 -19.24
CA LYS A 188 2.57 19.00 -19.82
C LYS A 188 3.02 17.53 -19.73
N GLY A 189 2.22 16.64 -19.13
CA GLY A 189 2.50 15.20 -19.01
C GLY A 189 3.60 14.85 -18.01
N LYS A 190 4.05 15.80 -17.17
CA LYS A 190 5.21 15.63 -16.29
C LYS A 190 4.89 15.02 -14.91
N MET A 191 3.63 14.66 -14.65
CA MET A 191 3.11 14.37 -13.30
C MET A 191 2.45 13.00 -13.16
N GLY A 192 2.88 12.01 -13.93
CA GLY A 192 2.20 10.72 -14.01
C GLY A 192 1.99 10.08 -12.64
N ASN A 193 3.04 10.01 -11.82
CA ASN A 193 2.93 9.38 -10.51
C ASN A 193 2.31 10.32 -9.47
N LEU A 194 2.68 11.61 -9.47
CA LEU A 194 2.14 12.58 -8.52
C LEU A 194 0.63 12.70 -8.64
N THR A 195 0.11 12.80 -9.87
CA THR A 195 -1.34 12.98 -10.09
C THR A 195 -2.14 11.86 -9.47
N GLN A 196 -1.66 10.62 -9.58
CA GLN A 196 -2.29 9.47 -8.94
C GLN A 196 -2.20 9.55 -7.42
N LEU A 197 -1.07 9.98 -6.86
CA LEU A 197 -0.89 10.12 -5.40
C LEU A 197 -1.82 11.15 -4.76
N ILE A 198 -2.13 12.24 -5.48
CA ILE A 198 -2.86 13.39 -4.93
C ILE A 198 -4.33 13.42 -5.35
N LEU A 199 -4.81 12.41 -6.08
CA LEU A 199 -6.19 12.30 -6.52
C LEU A 199 -7.14 12.26 -5.30
N PRO A 200 -8.05 13.24 -5.11
CA PRO A 200 -8.90 13.33 -3.92
C PRO A 200 -9.72 12.08 -3.63
N ARG A 201 -10.35 11.52 -4.66
CA ARG A 201 -11.18 10.31 -4.55
C ARG A 201 -10.40 8.99 -4.52
N LEU A 202 -9.06 9.01 -4.54
CA LEU A 202 -8.27 7.79 -4.39
C LEU A 202 -8.62 7.09 -3.07
N GLU A 203 -8.82 5.77 -3.08
CA GLU A 203 -9.28 5.03 -1.90
C GLU A 203 -8.33 3.92 -1.49
N PHE A 204 -7.71 3.24 -2.45
CA PHE A 204 -6.91 2.05 -2.19
C PHE A 204 -5.57 2.07 -2.89
N VAL A 205 -4.59 1.47 -2.24
CA VAL A 205 -3.26 1.19 -2.78
C VAL A 205 -2.84 -0.22 -2.43
N GLY A 206 -2.16 -0.89 -3.34
CA GLY A 206 -1.43 -2.12 -3.06
C GLY A 206 -0.16 -2.17 -3.89
N CYS A 207 0.94 -2.56 -3.26
CA CYS A 207 2.26 -2.48 -3.88
C CYS A 207 3.04 -3.78 -3.72
N GLY A 208 4.01 -3.97 -4.60
CA GLY A 208 5.01 -5.01 -4.55
C GLY A 208 6.39 -4.39 -4.76
N ALA A 209 7.41 -5.07 -4.27
CA ALA A 209 8.78 -4.67 -4.49
C ALA A 209 9.68 -5.90 -4.73
N ALA A 210 10.70 -5.74 -5.57
CA ALA A 210 11.69 -6.78 -5.84
C ALA A 210 13.06 -6.16 -6.15
N ILE A 211 14.12 -6.85 -5.76
CA ILE A 211 15.44 -6.67 -6.36
C ILE A 211 15.41 -7.42 -7.68
N MET A 212 15.76 -6.76 -8.77
CA MET A 212 15.75 -7.37 -10.10
C MET A 212 16.62 -6.56 -11.05
N PHE A 213 17.12 -7.23 -12.10
CA PHE A 213 18.17 -6.69 -12.97
C PHE A 213 19.37 -6.28 -12.13
N ASP A 214 19.70 -4.99 -12.09
CA ASP A 214 20.76 -4.40 -11.27
C ASP A 214 20.22 -3.28 -10.37
N GLY A 215 19.00 -3.44 -9.88
CA GLY A 215 18.35 -2.42 -9.08
C GLY A 215 17.19 -2.94 -8.24
N PHE A 216 16.48 -1.97 -7.67
CA PHE A 216 15.32 -2.16 -6.84
C PHE A 216 14.11 -1.61 -7.58
N PHE A 217 13.11 -2.45 -7.82
CA PHE A 217 11.88 -2.07 -8.52
C PHE A 217 10.69 -2.13 -7.58
N ILE A 218 9.95 -1.03 -7.53
CA ILE A 218 8.70 -0.88 -6.78
C ILE A 218 7.59 -0.61 -7.79
N VAL A 219 6.46 -1.27 -7.61
CA VAL A 219 5.23 -0.99 -8.35
C VAL A 219 4.07 -0.94 -7.38
N CYS A 220 3.22 0.07 -7.50
CA CYS A 220 1.98 0.22 -6.75
C CYS A 220 0.83 0.37 -7.73
N TYR A 221 -0.26 -0.35 -7.45
CA TYR A 221 -1.54 -0.18 -8.10
C TYR A 221 -2.50 0.59 -7.20
N TYR A 222 -3.37 1.37 -7.82
CA TYR A 222 -4.24 2.35 -7.16
C TYR A 222 -5.67 2.21 -7.63
N TYR A 223 -6.63 2.41 -6.74
CA TYR A 223 -8.03 2.47 -7.11
C TYR A 223 -8.78 3.59 -6.37
N PRO A 224 -9.59 4.40 -7.08
CA PRO A 224 -9.74 4.46 -8.54
C PRO A 224 -8.51 5.05 -9.27
N PRO A 225 -8.38 4.83 -10.60
CA PRO A 225 -7.37 5.46 -11.43
C PRO A 225 -7.67 6.94 -11.70
N VAL A 226 -6.63 7.68 -12.07
CA VAL A 226 -6.79 8.99 -12.73
C VAL A 226 -7.43 8.77 -14.12
N ASN A 227 -8.63 9.29 -14.32
CA ASN A 227 -9.36 9.25 -15.60
C ASN A 227 -9.85 10.64 -16.07
N SER A 228 -9.65 11.67 -15.25
CA SER A 228 -10.16 13.02 -15.40
C SER A 228 -9.05 14.04 -15.16
N SER A 229 -9.30 15.30 -15.49
CA SER A 229 -8.37 16.38 -15.12
C SER A 229 -8.34 16.52 -13.59
N LEU A 230 -7.14 16.67 -13.02
CA LEU A 230 -7.00 16.90 -11.58
C LEU A 230 -7.76 18.16 -11.14
N LYS A 231 -7.81 19.19 -12.00
CA LYS A 231 -8.55 20.44 -11.74
C LYS A 231 -10.02 20.20 -11.42
N SER A 232 -10.67 19.27 -12.12
CA SER A 232 -12.09 18.95 -11.86
C SER A 232 -12.31 18.17 -10.57
N GLU A 233 -11.28 17.55 -10.03
CA GLU A 233 -11.35 16.72 -8.81
C GLU A 233 -10.98 17.53 -7.55
N LEU A 234 -10.17 18.58 -7.68
CA LEU A 234 -9.75 19.42 -6.56
C LEU A 234 -10.87 20.39 -6.13
N THR A 235 -11.40 20.16 -4.93
CA THR A 235 -12.30 21.10 -4.24
C THR A 235 -11.58 21.74 -3.06
N PHE A 236 -12.00 22.96 -2.66
CA PHE A 236 -11.36 23.73 -1.60
C PHE A 236 -12.30 23.92 -0.40
N LEU A 237 -11.72 24.09 0.79
CA LEU A 237 -12.41 24.44 2.02
C LEU A 237 -12.83 25.91 1.99
N LYS A 238 -14.03 26.21 2.50
CA LYS A 238 -14.59 27.55 2.62
C LYS A 238 -14.35 28.13 4.01
N GLY A 239 -14.04 29.42 4.10
CA GLY A 239 -13.99 30.16 5.36
C GLY A 239 -13.20 29.45 6.47
N SER A 240 -13.87 29.14 7.58
CA SER A 240 -13.30 28.48 8.75
C SER A 240 -13.38 26.95 8.73
N GLU A 241 -13.83 26.33 7.63
CA GLU A 241 -13.83 24.87 7.49
C GLU A 241 -12.41 24.32 7.63
N THR A 242 -12.26 23.27 8.44
CA THR A 242 -10.99 22.56 8.67
C THR A 242 -10.92 21.23 7.93
N CYS A 243 -12.07 20.62 7.69
CA CYS A 243 -12.23 19.39 6.91
C CYS A 243 -13.69 19.25 6.47
N VAL A 244 -13.89 18.84 5.21
CA VAL A 244 -15.21 18.56 4.61
C VAL A 244 -15.08 17.29 3.80
N CYS A 245 -15.95 16.32 4.04
CA CYS A 245 -15.85 14.99 3.45
C CYS A 245 -16.98 14.63 2.50
N PRO A 246 -16.73 13.70 1.54
CA PRO A 246 -17.78 13.21 0.66
C PRO A 246 -18.78 12.33 1.41
N MET A 247 -19.96 12.13 0.83
CA MET A 247 -21.07 11.39 1.46
C MET A 247 -20.73 9.94 1.80
N ASN A 248 -19.79 9.31 1.10
CA ASN A 248 -19.33 7.95 1.35
C ASN A 248 -18.23 7.85 2.43
N ARG A 249 -17.73 8.98 2.97
CA ARG A 249 -16.67 9.06 3.98
C ARG A 249 -17.02 10.12 5.02
N LEU A 250 -18.00 9.87 5.87
CA LEU A 250 -18.65 10.92 6.67
C LEU A 250 -17.80 11.55 7.79
N MET A 251 -16.54 11.13 7.96
CA MET A 251 -15.72 11.54 9.09
C MET A 251 -14.32 11.99 8.66
N CYS A 252 -13.83 13.04 9.31
CA CYS A 252 -12.44 13.46 9.25
C CYS A 252 -11.60 12.56 10.15
N SER A 253 -10.43 12.16 9.66
CA SER A 253 -9.46 11.36 10.43
C SER A 253 -8.93 12.17 11.62
N ARG A 254 -8.68 11.51 12.76
CA ARG A 254 -8.11 12.19 13.95
C ARG A 254 -6.61 12.40 13.80
N HIS A 255 -5.91 11.50 13.11
CA HIS A 255 -4.46 11.58 12.89
C HIS A 255 -4.10 12.40 11.66
N PHE A 256 -4.90 12.29 10.60
CA PHE A 256 -4.79 13.03 9.35
C PHE A 256 -6.00 13.96 9.22
N ASN A 257 -6.00 15.03 10.01
CA ASN A 257 -7.12 15.95 10.21
C ASN A 257 -7.64 16.67 8.95
N SER A 258 -6.89 16.67 7.84
CA SER A 258 -7.32 17.20 6.54
C SER A 258 -7.81 16.10 5.58
N LEU A 259 -7.93 14.86 6.04
CA LEU A 259 -8.37 13.70 5.26
C LEU A 259 -9.67 13.09 5.77
N CYS A 260 -10.39 12.43 4.86
CA CYS A 260 -11.67 11.78 5.10
C CYS A 260 -11.51 10.26 5.24
N GLY A 261 -11.92 9.71 6.37
CA GLY A 261 -11.89 8.27 6.66
C GLY A 261 -11.64 7.94 8.13
N ILE A 262 -11.70 6.64 8.45
CA ILE A 262 -11.45 6.13 9.80
C ILE A 262 -9.96 5.84 9.95
N ASP A 263 -9.36 6.35 11.02
CA ASP A 263 -7.95 6.12 11.32
C ASP A 263 -7.61 4.64 11.27
N ILE A 264 -6.55 4.31 10.53
CA ILE A 264 -6.01 2.96 10.54
C ILE A 264 -5.44 2.77 11.93
N GLU A 265 -6.08 1.93 12.73
CA GLU A 265 -5.51 1.54 14.02
C GLU A 265 -4.09 1.04 13.74
N SER A 266 -3.11 1.78 14.27
CA SER A 266 -1.73 1.32 14.33
C SER A 266 -1.71 0.18 15.32
N GLY A 267 -2.22 -0.99 14.92
CA GLY A 267 -2.44 -2.10 15.82
C GLY A 267 -1.10 -2.46 16.44
N ASN A 268 -0.98 -2.05 17.70
CA ASN A 268 0.11 -2.30 18.62
C ASN A 268 1.51 -2.07 18.02
N ALA A 269 1.87 -0.80 17.81
CA ALA A 269 3.27 -0.37 17.87
C ALA A 269 3.89 -0.53 19.29
N ILE A 270 3.11 -1.04 20.26
CA ILE A 270 3.56 -1.44 21.60
C ILE A 270 3.01 -2.84 21.89
N ARG A 271 3.46 -3.86 21.17
CA ARG A 271 3.83 -5.08 21.90
C ARG A 271 5.29 -4.88 22.23
N ILE A 272 5.56 -4.46 23.47
CA ILE A 272 6.83 -4.77 24.10
C ILE A 272 7.02 -6.26 23.84
N GLU A 273 8.00 -6.64 23.03
CA GLU A 273 8.50 -8.00 23.06
C GLU A 273 9.00 -8.23 24.48
N LEU A 274 8.09 -8.62 25.36
CA LEU A 274 8.39 -9.40 26.55
C LEU A 274 8.89 -10.73 26.02
N ASN A 275 10.11 -10.69 25.50
CA ASN A 275 10.83 -11.82 25.02
C ASN A 275 10.91 -12.77 26.21
N ALA A 276 10.22 -13.91 26.14
CA ALA A 276 10.15 -14.87 27.24
C ALA A 276 11.57 -15.26 27.71
N ALA A 277 12.57 -15.16 26.81
CA ALA A 277 13.99 -15.29 27.13
C ALA A 277 14.52 -14.27 28.17
N LYS A 278 14.04 -13.02 28.17
CA LYS A 278 14.42 -12.00 29.18
C LYS A 278 13.81 -12.29 30.55
N PHE A 279 12.57 -12.80 30.59
CA PHE A 279 11.96 -13.26 31.84
C PHE A 279 12.63 -14.53 32.36
N LEU A 280 13.00 -15.47 31.46
CA LEU A 280 13.78 -16.65 31.83
C LEU A 280 15.17 -16.26 32.37
N LEU A 281 15.83 -15.26 31.79
CA LEU A 281 17.10 -14.75 32.30
C LEU A 281 16.96 -14.14 33.70
N LEU A 282 15.91 -13.33 33.93
CA LEU A 282 15.62 -12.75 35.24
C LEU A 282 15.30 -13.84 36.28
N TYR A 283 14.58 -14.89 35.89
CA TYR A 283 14.27 -16.02 36.76
C TYR A 283 15.48 -16.92 37.05
N LEU A 284 16.39 -17.09 36.10
CA LEU A 284 17.63 -17.85 36.29
C LEU A 284 18.65 -17.10 37.14
N VAL A 285 18.70 -15.77 37.03
CA VAL A 285 19.55 -14.91 37.89
C VAL A 285 19.03 -14.90 39.34
N SER A 286 17.71 -14.93 39.57
CA SER A 286 17.17 -15.02 40.94
C SER A 286 17.38 -16.38 41.61
N PHE A 287 17.47 -17.48 40.83
CA PHE A 287 17.76 -18.82 41.36
C PHE A 287 19.25 -19.12 41.59
N SER A 288 20.16 -18.26 41.13
CA SER A 288 21.61 -18.41 41.35
C SER A 288 22.14 -17.57 42.52
N LEU A 289 21.24 -16.88 43.24
CA LEU A 289 21.51 -16.04 44.42
C LEU A 289 20.88 -16.61 45.72
N GLN A 290 20.43 -17.86 45.71
CA GLN A 290 20.03 -18.65 46.89
C GLN A 290 20.88 -19.91 46.97
#